data_AF-A0A9P8DVA5-F1
#
_entry.id   AF-A0A9P8DVA5-F1
#
_cell.length_a   1.000
_cell.length_b   1.000
_cell.length_c   1.000
_cell.angle_alpha   90.00
_cell.angle_beta   90.00
_cell.angle_gamma   90.00
#
_symmetry.space_group_name_H-M   'P 1'
#
loop_
_entity.id
_entity.type
_entity.pdbx_description
1 polymer ?
#
loop_
_entity_poly.entity_id
_entity_poly.type
_entity_poly.pdbx_seq_one_letter_code
_entity_poly.pdbx_strand_id
1 'polypeptide(L)'
;EIRPGIVSKDEQGKIQCKPIFSRVVSLFAENNDLKFAVPGGLIGVGTRVDPTLCRADRLVGFVLGLRGQLPAIYTEIEVNYFLLRRLLGVKTADGKQAKVAKLAKNEVLMVNIGSTATGAKVVAVKADAARLQLTSPACTEIGEKVALSRRIEKHWRLIGWATILAGSTLEPTIE
;
A
#
# COMPACT_ATOMS: atom_id res chain seq x y z
N GLU A 1 -4.26 -16.33 -5.99
CA GLU A 1 -2.94 -15.89 -5.48
C GLU A 1 -3.16 -14.63 -4.66
N ILE A 2 -2.45 -14.48 -3.55
CA ILE A 2 -2.48 -13.29 -2.70
C ILE A 2 -1.06 -12.73 -2.63
N ARG A 3 -0.87 -11.46 -3.02
CA ARG A 3 0.40 -10.73 -2.95
C ARG A 3 0.29 -9.51 -2.04
N PRO A 4 1.37 -9.11 -1.31
CA PRO A 4 2.71 -9.71 -1.30
C PRO A 4 2.80 -11.07 -0.56
N GLY A 5 1.76 -11.45 0.16
CA GLY A 5 1.71 -12.73 0.88
C GLY A 5 2.50 -12.68 2.19
N ILE A 6 3.22 -13.76 2.51
CA ILE A 6 4.03 -13.84 3.72
C ILE A 6 5.32 -13.05 3.50
N VAL A 7 5.44 -11.95 4.22
CA VAL A 7 6.64 -11.10 4.20
C VAL A 7 7.55 -11.52 5.35
N SER A 8 8.75 -12.00 5.04
CA SER A 8 9.80 -12.34 6.00
C SER A 8 11.08 -11.58 5.68
N LYS A 9 12.03 -11.59 6.61
CA LYS A 9 13.40 -11.13 6.38
C LYS A 9 14.32 -12.33 6.49
N ASP A 10 15.27 -12.45 5.57
CA ASP A 10 16.31 -13.47 5.66
C ASP A 10 17.37 -13.12 6.72
N GLU A 11 18.33 -14.03 6.92
CA GLU A 11 19.45 -13.84 7.84
C GLU A 11 20.35 -12.65 7.49
N GLN A 12 20.33 -12.20 6.23
CA GLN A 12 21.05 -11.02 5.72
C GLN A 12 20.22 -9.74 5.82
N GLY A 13 18.99 -9.81 6.35
CA GLY A 13 18.06 -8.70 6.48
C GLY A 13 17.34 -8.30 5.20
N LYS A 14 17.48 -9.08 4.11
CA LYS A 14 16.77 -8.85 2.86
C LYS A 14 15.32 -9.27 3.01
N ILE A 15 14.40 -8.43 2.54
CA ILE A 15 12.97 -8.72 2.53
C ILE A 15 12.74 -9.85 1.53
N GLN A 16 11.95 -10.86 1.92
CA GLN A 16 11.46 -11.92 1.05
C GLN A 16 9.93 -11.92 1.09
N CYS A 17 9.30 -12.13 -0.06
CA CYS A 17 7.85 -12.21 -0.18
C CYS A 17 7.47 -13.56 -0.76
N LYS A 18 6.68 -14.33 -0.02
CA LYS A 18 6.11 -15.60 -0.47
C LYS A 18 4.61 -15.42 -0.72
N PRO A 19 4.14 -15.35 -1.97
CA PRO A 19 2.72 -15.26 -2.28
C PRO A 19 1.94 -16.45 -1.72
N ILE A 20 0.71 -16.22 -1.30
CA ILE A 20 -0.16 -17.29 -0.80
C ILE A 20 -1.00 -17.80 -1.97
N PHE A 21 -0.85 -19.09 -2.29
CA PHE A 21 -1.68 -19.77 -3.27
C PHE A 21 -2.84 -20.49 -2.57
N SER A 22 -4.04 -20.28 -3.09
CA SER A 22 -5.24 -20.93 -2.59
C SER A 22 -6.29 -21.02 -3.68
N ARG A 23 -7.32 -21.83 -3.44
CA ARG A 23 -8.47 -22.02 -4.32
C ARG A 23 -9.68 -21.33 -3.72
N VAL A 24 -10.43 -20.62 -4.56
CA VAL A 24 -11.73 -20.06 -4.21
C VAL A 24 -12.75 -21.19 -4.04
N VAL A 25 -13.47 -21.19 -2.92
CA VAL A 25 -14.48 -22.18 -2.55
C VAL A 25 -15.88 -21.62 -2.73
N SER A 26 -16.08 -20.36 -2.34
CA SER A 26 -17.39 -19.71 -2.37
C SER A 26 -17.22 -18.21 -2.56
N LEU A 27 -18.29 -17.57 -3.03
CA LEU A 27 -18.41 -16.13 -3.12
C LEU A 27 -19.69 -15.73 -2.38
N PHE A 28 -19.60 -14.74 -1.51
CA PHE A 28 -20.72 -14.25 -0.73
C PHE A 28 -20.89 -12.74 -0.93
N ALA A 29 -22.13 -12.29 -1.07
CA ALA A 29 -22.49 -10.89 -0.91
C ALA A 29 -23.67 -10.80 0.05
N GLU A 30 -23.48 -10.08 1.16
CA GLU A 30 -24.44 -10.04 2.26
C GLU A 30 -24.80 -11.45 2.75
N ASN A 31 -26.05 -11.87 2.56
CA ASN A 31 -26.56 -13.19 2.96
C ASN A 31 -26.71 -14.16 1.78
N ASN A 32 -26.21 -13.81 0.59
CA ASN A 32 -26.42 -14.56 -0.64
C ASN A 32 -25.14 -15.25 -1.12
N ASP A 33 -25.26 -16.53 -1.47
CA ASP A 33 -24.26 -17.28 -2.23
C ASP A 33 -24.25 -16.83 -3.70
N LEU A 34 -23.07 -16.51 -4.21
CA LEU A 34 -22.85 -16.10 -5.60
C LEU A 34 -22.13 -17.19 -6.40
N LYS A 35 -22.61 -17.45 -7.62
CA LYS A 35 -21.93 -18.37 -8.57
C LYS A 35 -20.81 -17.71 -9.35
N PHE A 36 -20.93 -16.40 -9.59
CA PHE A 36 -19.94 -15.57 -10.26
C PHE A 36 -19.98 -14.16 -9.68
N ALA A 37 -18.89 -13.42 -9.82
CA ALA A 37 -18.81 -12.02 -9.42
C ALA A 37 -18.63 -11.14 -10.66
N VAL A 38 -19.26 -9.97 -10.63
CA VAL A 38 -19.06 -8.92 -11.64
C VAL A 38 -18.15 -7.82 -11.06
N PRO A 39 -17.40 -7.09 -11.90
CA PRO A 39 -16.60 -5.96 -11.43
C PRO A 39 -17.48 -4.88 -10.80
N GLY A 40 -16.99 -4.28 -9.71
CA GLY A 40 -17.71 -3.21 -8.99
C GLY A 40 -18.62 -3.76 -7.90
N GLY A 41 -18.18 -3.64 -6.65
CA GLY A 41 -18.91 -4.10 -5.46
C GLY A 41 -17.98 -4.62 -4.38
N LEU A 42 -18.53 -4.84 -3.18
CA LEU A 42 -17.86 -5.51 -2.08
C LEU A 42 -18.36 -6.95 -1.99
N ILE A 43 -17.45 -7.92 -2.08
CA ILE A 43 -17.77 -9.35 -1.99
C ILE A 43 -16.84 -10.04 -0.99
N GLY A 44 -17.38 -11.03 -0.29
CA GLY A 44 -16.61 -11.98 0.50
C GLY A 44 -16.13 -13.13 -0.38
N VAL A 45 -14.80 -13.31 -0.49
CA VAL A 45 -14.22 -14.45 -1.23
C VAL A 45 -13.79 -15.53 -0.23
N GLY A 46 -14.55 -16.62 -0.19
CA GLY A 46 -14.18 -17.80 0.60
C GLY A 46 -13.04 -18.56 -0.08
N THR A 47 -11.91 -18.73 0.62
CA THR A 47 -10.73 -19.43 0.09
C THR A 47 -10.29 -20.55 1.04
N ARG A 48 -9.44 -21.47 0.56
CA ARG A 48 -8.81 -22.52 1.38
C ARG A 48 -7.53 -22.06 2.10
N VAL A 49 -7.37 -20.76 2.31
CA VAL A 49 -6.21 -20.23 3.06
C VAL A 49 -6.34 -20.65 4.53
N ASP A 50 -5.20 -20.89 5.19
CA ASP A 50 -5.17 -21.12 6.63
C ASP A 50 -5.82 -19.93 7.38
N PRO A 51 -6.88 -20.15 8.18
CA PRO A 51 -7.52 -19.10 8.96
C PRO A 51 -6.59 -18.31 9.88
N THR A 52 -5.45 -18.87 10.29
CA THR A 52 -4.45 -18.17 11.12
C THR A 52 -3.78 -17.01 10.39
N LEU A 53 -3.68 -17.09 9.06
CA LEU A 53 -3.13 -16.03 8.21
C LEU A 53 -4.13 -14.88 8.01
N CYS A 54 -5.43 -15.17 8.07
CA CYS A 54 -6.51 -14.19 7.88
C CYS A 54 -6.93 -13.48 9.19
N ARG A 55 -6.55 -14.03 10.35
CA ARG A 55 -6.99 -13.52 11.66
C ARG A 55 -6.52 -12.08 11.90
N ALA A 56 -7.38 -11.27 12.52
CA ALA A 56 -7.07 -9.90 12.97
C ALA A 56 -6.54 -9.00 11.86
N ASP A 57 -7.23 -8.98 10.71
CA ASP A 57 -6.99 -8.04 9.61
C ASP A 57 -5.58 -8.13 8.99
N ARG A 58 -4.89 -9.27 9.17
CA ARG A 58 -3.53 -9.49 8.65
C ARG A 58 -3.40 -9.42 7.13
N LEU A 59 -4.49 -9.62 6.39
CA LEU A 59 -4.52 -9.53 4.93
C LEU A 59 -5.00 -8.17 4.40
N VAL A 60 -5.23 -7.17 5.27
CA VAL A 60 -5.65 -5.84 4.82
C VAL A 60 -4.60 -5.23 3.91
N GLY A 61 -5.07 -4.71 2.77
CA GLY A 61 -4.23 -4.10 1.74
C GLY A 61 -3.66 -5.07 0.72
N PHE A 62 -3.75 -6.39 0.95
CA PHE A 62 -3.21 -7.37 0.01
C PHE A 62 -4.07 -7.46 -1.26
N VAL A 63 -3.42 -7.81 -2.37
CA VAL A 63 -4.06 -7.96 -3.66
C VAL A 63 -4.32 -9.44 -3.92
N LEU A 64 -5.59 -9.79 -4.15
CA LEU A 64 -6.04 -11.12 -4.51
C LEU A 64 -6.32 -11.18 -6.02
N GLY A 65 -5.82 -12.20 -6.70
CA GLY A 65 -6.05 -12.37 -8.13
C GLY A 65 -5.70 -13.75 -8.67
N LEU A 66 -5.81 -13.90 -9.98
CA LEU A 66 -5.41 -15.12 -10.67
C LEU A 66 -3.90 -15.33 -10.60
N ARG A 67 -3.49 -16.61 -10.59
CA ARG A 67 -2.07 -16.99 -10.48
C ARG A 67 -1.28 -16.38 -11.65
N GLY A 68 -0.22 -15.65 -11.33
CA GLY A 68 0.70 -15.05 -12.30
C GLY A 68 0.17 -13.79 -12.99
N GLN A 69 -1.06 -13.37 -12.73
CA GLN A 69 -1.66 -12.17 -13.33
C GLN A 69 -1.67 -10.96 -12.39
N LEU A 70 -1.15 -11.12 -11.18
CA LEU A 70 -1.07 -10.03 -10.23
C LEU A 70 0.05 -9.05 -10.57
N PRO A 71 -0.06 -7.79 -10.11
CA PRO A 71 1.01 -6.80 -10.23
C PRO A 71 2.32 -7.22 -9.56
N ALA A 72 3.37 -6.48 -9.87
CA ALA A 72 4.68 -6.66 -9.24
C ALA A 72 4.67 -6.18 -7.78
N ILE A 73 5.59 -6.73 -7.00
CA ILE A 73 5.81 -6.33 -5.61
C ILE A 73 6.93 -5.30 -5.60
N TYR A 74 6.65 -4.11 -5.07
CA TYR A 74 7.63 -3.02 -4.98
C TYR A 74 8.14 -2.89 -3.55
N THR A 75 9.46 -2.76 -3.40
CA THR A 75 10.11 -2.38 -2.14
C THR A 75 10.47 -0.90 -2.11
N GLU A 76 10.58 -0.30 -3.29
CA GLU A 76 10.91 1.10 -3.47
C GLU A 76 10.15 1.64 -4.67
N ILE A 77 9.63 2.87 -4.54
CA ILE A 77 8.85 3.53 -5.58
C ILE A 77 9.40 4.93 -5.84
N GLU A 78 9.49 5.29 -7.12
CA GLU A 78 9.68 6.67 -7.57
C GLU A 78 8.31 7.23 -7.97
N VAL A 79 7.93 8.34 -7.34
CA VAL A 79 6.61 8.93 -7.46
C VAL A 79 6.70 10.38 -7.91
N ASN A 80 5.79 10.79 -8.79
CA ASN A 80 5.53 12.21 -9.07
C ASN A 80 4.51 12.70 -8.04
N TYR A 81 4.87 13.67 -7.21
CA TYR A 81 4.06 14.08 -6.07
C TYR A 81 3.60 15.54 -6.13
N PHE A 82 2.41 15.79 -5.59
CA PHE A 82 1.82 17.10 -5.43
C PHE A 82 1.42 17.29 -3.97
N LEU A 83 1.95 18.34 -3.34
CA LEU A 83 1.60 18.71 -1.98
C LEU A 83 0.49 19.76 -1.96
N LEU A 84 -0.43 19.61 -1.02
CA LEU A 84 -1.46 20.60 -0.73
C LEU A 84 -0.82 21.90 -0.25
N ARG A 85 -1.46 23.04 -0.53
CA ARG A 85 -0.97 24.34 -0.03
C ARG A 85 -1.12 24.48 1.48
N ARG A 86 -2.15 23.85 2.06
CA ARG A 86 -2.54 23.95 3.46
C ARG A 86 -3.05 22.60 3.95
N LEU A 87 -2.86 22.32 5.24
CA LEU A 87 -3.38 21.11 5.87
C LEU A 87 -4.91 21.18 5.98
N LEU A 88 -5.55 20.05 5.67
CA LEU A 88 -6.98 19.88 5.82
C LEU A 88 -7.28 19.33 7.23
N GLY A 89 -8.29 19.88 7.90
CA GLY A 89 -8.77 19.38 9.19
C GLY A 89 -7.90 19.73 10.42
N VAL A 90 -6.92 20.63 10.28
CA VAL A 90 -6.13 21.18 11.40
C VAL A 90 -6.36 22.69 11.47
N LYS A 91 -6.97 23.15 12.56
CA LYS A 91 -7.04 24.59 12.90
C LYS A 91 -5.87 24.89 13.81
N THR A 92 -5.01 25.84 13.43
CA THR A 92 -4.05 26.41 14.40
C THR A 92 -4.76 27.42 15.29
N ALA A 93 -4.16 27.75 16.45
CA ALA A 93 -4.72 28.68 17.43
C ALA A 93 -5.10 30.05 16.81
N ASP A 94 -4.42 30.46 15.74
CA ASP A 94 -4.66 31.71 15.01
C ASP A 94 -5.79 31.62 13.95
N GLY A 95 -6.56 30.53 13.93
CA GLY A 95 -7.64 30.31 12.96
C GLY A 95 -7.19 30.05 11.51
N LYS A 96 -5.88 30.12 11.22
CA LYS A 96 -5.30 29.83 9.90
C LYS A 96 -4.98 28.34 9.76
N GLN A 97 -5.11 27.80 8.55
CA GLN A 97 -4.66 26.43 8.28
C GLN A 97 -3.14 26.42 8.15
N ALA A 98 -2.48 25.50 8.84
CA ALA A 98 -1.03 25.35 8.78
C ALA A 98 -0.56 24.99 7.35
N LYS A 99 0.53 25.63 6.92
CA LYS A 99 1.13 25.42 5.60
C LYS A 99 1.85 24.08 5.54
N VAL A 100 1.71 23.36 4.43
CA VAL A 100 2.44 22.10 4.21
C VAL A 100 3.89 22.41 3.83
N ALA A 101 4.84 21.89 4.61
CA ALA A 101 6.27 21.97 4.28
C ALA A 101 6.63 20.97 3.16
N LYS A 102 7.69 21.26 2.40
CA LYS A 102 8.26 20.33 1.40
C LYS A 102 8.69 19.00 2.06
N LEU A 103 8.89 17.97 1.25
CA LEU A 103 9.41 16.69 1.74
C LEU A 103 10.88 16.82 2.13
N ALA A 104 11.27 16.22 3.25
CA ALA A 104 12.66 16.21 3.70
C ALA A 104 13.30 14.83 3.46
N LYS A 105 14.60 14.81 3.15
CA LYS A 105 15.36 13.56 3.04
C LYS A 105 15.39 12.85 4.40
N ASN A 106 15.29 11.52 4.38
CA ASN A 106 15.20 10.63 5.55
C ASN A 106 13.93 10.79 6.39
N GLU A 107 12.95 11.59 5.96
CA GLU A 107 11.66 11.68 6.62
C GLU A 107 10.86 10.38 6.43
N VAL A 108 10.08 9.98 7.44
CA VAL A 108 9.15 8.85 7.35
C VAL A 108 7.73 9.38 7.16
N LEU A 109 7.12 9.00 6.04
CA LEU A 109 5.74 9.31 5.69
C LEU A 109 4.90 8.04 5.76
N MET A 110 3.58 8.20 5.91
CA MET A 110 2.63 7.13 5.68
C MET A 110 2.12 7.26 4.25
N VAL A 111 2.21 6.16 3.51
CA VAL A 111 1.91 6.09 2.09
C VAL A 111 0.77 5.09 1.93
N ASN A 112 -0.34 5.56 1.36
CA ASN A 112 -1.48 4.70 1.03
C ASN A 112 -1.47 4.45 -0.47
N ILE A 113 -1.21 3.20 -0.85
CA ILE A 113 -1.17 2.71 -2.23
C ILE A 113 -2.37 1.78 -2.39
N GLY A 114 -3.41 2.23 -3.09
CA GLY A 114 -4.70 1.56 -3.11
C GLY A 114 -5.23 1.37 -1.68
N SER A 115 -5.37 0.11 -1.25
CA SER A 115 -5.76 -0.27 0.11
C SER A 115 -4.58 -0.61 1.04
N THR A 116 -3.35 -0.67 0.52
CA THR A 116 -2.14 -0.90 1.32
C THR A 116 -1.71 0.40 2.00
N ALA A 117 -1.64 0.39 3.33
CA ALA A 117 -1.02 1.46 4.10
C ALA A 117 0.36 1.00 4.60
N THR A 118 1.42 1.71 4.21
CA THR A 118 2.78 1.40 4.65
C THR A 118 3.55 2.67 5.01
N GLY A 119 4.53 2.53 5.91
CA GLY A 119 5.53 3.58 6.12
C GLY A 119 6.47 3.64 4.92
N ALA A 120 6.90 4.84 4.55
CA ALA A 120 7.94 5.00 3.56
C ALA A 120 8.95 6.06 3.99
N LYS A 121 10.23 5.73 3.85
CA LYS A 121 11.33 6.64 4.08
C LYS A 121 11.66 7.36 2.78
N VAL A 122 11.73 8.69 2.85
CA VAL A 122 12.13 9.53 1.72
C VAL A 122 13.64 9.40 1.51
N VAL A 123 14.06 8.74 0.43
CA VAL A 123 15.48 8.53 0.09
C VAL A 123 16.04 9.73 -0.66
N ALA A 124 15.30 10.24 -1.64
CA ALA A 124 15.68 11.38 -2.43
C ALA A 124 14.45 12.21 -2.82
N VAL A 125 14.65 13.53 -2.92
CA VAL A 125 13.61 14.48 -3.32
C VAL A 125 14.16 15.30 -4.49
N LYS A 126 13.42 15.30 -5.60
CA LYS A 126 13.55 16.22 -6.73
C LYS A 126 12.40 17.24 -6.67
N ALA A 127 12.35 18.18 -7.61
CA ALA A 127 11.37 19.25 -7.59
C ALA A 127 9.91 18.75 -7.59
N ASP A 128 9.62 17.76 -8.42
CA ASP A 128 8.31 17.13 -8.66
C ASP A 128 8.29 15.61 -8.38
N ALA A 129 9.47 14.98 -8.34
CA ALA A 129 9.59 13.55 -8.07
C ALA A 129 10.23 13.24 -6.69
N ALA A 130 9.86 12.12 -6.08
CA ALA A 130 10.47 11.62 -4.86
C ALA A 130 10.71 10.11 -4.95
N ARG A 131 11.83 9.65 -4.38
CA ARG A 131 12.15 8.23 -4.25
C ARG A 131 11.86 7.79 -2.81
N LEU A 132 10.93 6.86 -2.66
CA LEU A 132 10.38 6.40 -1.39
C LEU A 132 10.71 4.91 -1.18
N GLN A 133 11.45 4.61 -0.12
CA GLN A 133 11.72 3.24 0.30
C GLN A 133 10.62 2.77 1.25
N LEU A 134 9.89 1.73 0.88
CA LEU A 134 8.76 1.22 1.67
C LEU A 134 9.26 0.37 2.83
N THR A 135 8.64 0.50 4.00
CA THR A 135 8.95 -0.33 5.18
C THR A 135 8.42 -1.75 5.04
N SER A 136 7.26 -1.88 4.39
CA SER A 136 6.66 -3.14 3.98
C SER A 136 6.41 -3.10 2.47
N PRO A 137 6.70 -4.20 1.77
CA PRO A 137 6.52 -4.27 0.32
C PRO A 137 5.04 -4.13 -0.05
N ALA A 138 4.76 -3.48 -1.17
CA ALA A 138 3.41 -3.27 -1.66
C ALA A 138 3.24 -3.87 -3.06
N CYS A 139 2.10 -4.52 -3.30
CA CYS A 139 1.73 -5.02 -4.63
C CYS A 139 0.94 -3.91 -5.34
N THR A 140 1.48 -3.36 -6.42
CA THR A 140 0.93 -2.17 -7.09
C THR A 140 1.39 -2.11 -8.54
N GLU A 141 0.75 -1.26 -9.35
CA GLU A 141 1.13 -1.00 -10.74
C GLU A 141 1.68 0.42 -10.95
N ILE A 142 2.48 0.56 -12.00
CA ILE A 142 2.94 1.89 -12.45
C ILE A 142 1.72 2.69 -12.90
N GLY A 143 1.65 3.96 -12.50
CA GLY A 143 0.51 4.84 -12.76
C GLY A 143 -0.54 4.87 -11.64
N GLU A 144 -0.44 3.99 -10.64
CA GLU A 144 -1.37 3.99 -9.52
C GLU A 144 -1.25 5.27 -8.66
N LYS A 145 -2.38 5.72 -8.13
CA LYS A 145 -2.46 6.90 -7.27
C LYS A 145 -2.12 6.54 -5.84
N VAL A 146 -1.36 7.43 -5.21
CA VAL A 146 -0.82 7.24 -3.88
C VAL A 146 -1.16 8.44 -3.03
N ALA A 147 -1.68 8.24 -1.82
CA ALA A 147 -1.88 9.33 -0.86
C ALA A 147 -0.67 9.43 0.07
N LEU A 148 -0.20 10.66 0.29
CA LEU A 148 0.93 10.95 1.18
C LEU A 148 0.42 11.59 2.47
N SER A 149 0.79 11.00 3.60
CA SER A 149 0.44 11.48 4.93
C SER A 149 1.69 11.69 5.78
N ARG A 150 1.70 12.77 6.56
CA ARG A 150 2.78 13.14 7.49
C ARG A 150 2.28 13.08 8.91
N ARG A 151 3.16 12.68 9.84
CA ARG A 151 2.84 12.69 11.26
C ARG A 151 3.00 14.09 11.84
N ILE A 152 1.91 14.66 12.35
CA ILE A 152 1.85 16.01 12.93
C ILE A 152 1.06 15.88 14.25
N GLU A 153 1.63 16.35 15.36
CA GLU A 153 0.98 16.32 16.68
C GLU A 153 0.42 14.93 17.03
N LYS A 154 1.22 13.88 16.79
CA LYS A 154 0.88 12.45 16.99
C LYS A 154 -0.14 11.86 16.00
N HIS A 155 -0.77 12.65 15.13
CA HIS A 155 -1.74 12.18 14.15
C HIS A 155 -1.15 12.12 12.73
N TRP A 156 -1.60 11.17 11.91
CA TRP A 156 -1.33 11.18 10.48
C TRP A 156 -2.27 12.17 9.80
N ARG A 157 -1.68 13.12 9.05
CA ARG A 157 -2.42 14.15 8.30
C ARG A 157 -2.06 14.03 6.83
N LEU A 158 -3.09 14.05 5.97
CA LEU A 158 -2.91 14.07 4.53
C LEU A 158 -2.19 15.35 4.10
N ILE A 159 -1.08 15.20 3.39
CA ILE A 159 -0.28 16.33 2.89
C ILE A 159 -0.33 16.47 1.37
N GLY A 160 -0.74 15.44 0.64
CA GLY A 160 -0.73 15.45 -0.80
C GLY A 160 -1.05 14.09 -1.42
N TRP A 161 -0.90 14.02 -2.73
CA TRP A 161 -1.05 12.79 -3.51
C TRP A 161 0.14 12.66 -4.47
N ALA A 162 0.33 11.46 -4.98
CA ALA A 162 1.37 11.13 -5.92
C ALA A 162 0.91 10.09 -6.92
N THR A 163 1.66 9.92 -8.00
CA THR A 163 1.47 8.87 -9.01
C THR A 163 2.76 8.09 -9.14
N ILE A 164 2.70 6.76 -9.10
CA ILE A 164 3.87 5.90 -9.26
C ILE A 164 4.38 5.99 -10.69
N LEU A 165 5.67 6.31 -10.86
CA LEU A 165 6.34 6.39 -12.17
C LEU A 165 7.20 5.15 -12.44
N ALA A 166 7.95 4.72 -11.44
CA ALA A 166 8.87 3.60 -11.52
C ALA A 166 9.12 3.05 -10.11
N GLY A 167 9.90 1.98 -9.99
CA GLY A 167 10.31 1.46 -8.70
C GLY A 167 11.18 0.23 -8.80
N SER A 168 11.74 -0.17 -7.67
CA SER A 168 12.50 -1.41 -7.54
C SER A 168 11.54 -2.53 -7.16
N THR A 169 11.44 -3.52 -8.03
CA THR A 169 10.60 -4.70 -7.81
C THR A 169 11.35 -5.79 -7.06
N LEU A 170 10.57 -6.65 -6.41
CA LEU A 170 11.03 -7.86 -5.76
C LEU A 170 10.31 -9.04 -6.41
N GLU A 171 11.10 -10.00 -6.91
CA GLU A 171 10.54 -11.25 -7.41
C GLU A 171 10.06 -12.11 -6.24
N PRO A 172 8.81 -12.58 -6.26
CA PRO A 172 8.30 -13.44 -5.22
C PRO A 172 9.04 -14.78 -5.21
N THR A 173 9.39 -15.27 -4.02
CA THR A 173 9.95 -16.61 -3.88
C THR A 173 8.83 -17.63 -4.05
N ILE A 174 8.87 -18.41 -5.12
CA ILE A 174 7.92 -19.49 -5.41
C ILE A 174 8.62 -20.80 -5.04
N GLU A 175 8.19 -21.45 -3.96
CA GLU A 175 8.47 -22.86 -3.69
C GLU A 175 7.41 -23.75 -4.34
#